data_AF-A0A8S4GFC4-F1
#
_entry.id   AF-A0A8S4GFC4-F1
#
_cell.length_a   1.000
_cell.length_b   1.000
_cell.length_c   1.000
_cell.angle_alpha   90.00
_cell.angle_beta   90.00
_cell.angle_gamma   90.00
#
_symmetry.space_group_name_H-M   'P 1'
#
loop_
_entity.id
_entity.type
_entity.pdbx_description
1 polymer ?
#
loop_
_entity_poly.entity_id
_entity_poly.type
_entity_poly.pdbx_seq_one_letter_code
_entity_poly.pdbx_strand_id
1 'polypeptide(L)'
;MRDTVAAILNGCDACQRMKYDRKPIKPVLQLTQTQDAPFQEVFIDLFTIDGIYYLTLVDAFSKLAQAIEVTNRSTPEVIRALIKYFSYYGIPKKITCDPGKEFNNELMKELMTMYKIDLHITTPNNPNSTSIVERFYSTIIEIYRLAKYDQKCTDAASVMTYAILAYNNTIHSTTELTPFEVVFGHTDSSKIFEGNFEKNYMQQLLKDHAKRTKFLYKHIAQMTLLGKEKVKEKKGDQDKRFNELQQTIGGIKEQNDALTNSVDLMSQKYDEFITRIAQLEAERKEDKKLIHILEEKIEYLEKKNRTTGIEIRNIPKATGETKQDLCKLVQKLGNTLKIDIKYSDVKDIYRINTKDGTNPIVAELTTVLLKENIIKEVKSFNKNKNKGEKLNTTHFNSHQPMKPVFVSETLTILIVSVQTFVRVANDVN
;
A
#
# COMPACT_ATOMS: atom_id res chain seq x y z
N MET A 1 -23.17 3.65 11.13
CA MET A 1 -22.07 4.61 11.42
C MET A 1 -21.68 5.41 10.17
N ARG A 2 -21.42 4.77 9.01
CA ARG A 2 -21.12 5.48 7.74
C ARG A 2 -22.21 6.46 7.30
N ASP A 3 -23.48 6.09 7.39
CA ASP A 3 -24.59 6.97 6.98
C ASP A 3 -24.75 8.18 7.89
N THR A 4 -24.47 8.00 9.18
CA THR A 4 -24.47 9.07 10.18
C THR A 4 -23.34 10.06 9.92
N VAL A 5 -22.14 9.57 9.60
CA VAL A 5 -21.00 10.41 9.21
C VAL A 5 -21.27 11.13 7.89
N ALA A 6 -21.87 10.45 6.91
CA ALA A 6 -22.27 11.06 5.65
C ALA A 6 -23.32 12.16 5.85
N ALA A 7 -24.32 11.95 6.72
CA ALA A 7 -25.33 12.96 7.05
C ALA A 7 -24.72 14.19 7.73
N ILE A 8 -23.76 14.01 8.65
CA ILE A 8 -23.04 15.11 9.31
C ILE A 8 -22.17 15.88 8.30
N LEU A 9 -21.46 15.17 7.42
CA LEU A 9 -20.64 15.79 6.38
C LEU A 9 -21.50 16.55 5.35
N ASN A 10 -22.64 15.99 4.97
CA ASN A 10 -23.59 16.62 4.06
C ASN A 10 -24.39 17.75 4.73
N GLY A 11 -24.49 17.80 6.06
CA GLY A 11 -25.12 18.91 6.79
C GLY A 11 -24.17 20.04 7.18
N CYS A 12 -22.85 19.85 7.01
CA CYS A 12 -21.84 20.81 7.43
C CYS A 12 -21.53 21.85 6.34
N ASP A 13 -21.94 23.10 6.57
CA ASP A 13 -21.72 24.23 5.64
C ASP A 13 -20.24 24.44 5.29
N ALA A 14 -19.33 24.34 6.26
CA ALA A 14 -17.89 24.45 6.00
C ALA A 14 -17.36 23.34 5.07
N CYS A 15 -17.86 22.10 5.23
CA CYS A 15 -17.49 21.00 4.35
C CYS A 15 -18.05 21.19 2.94
N GLN A 16 -19.28 21.64 2.82
CA GLN A 16 -19.92 21.89 1.52
C GLN A 16 -19.23 23.00 0.72
N ARG A 17 -18.76 24.07 1.39
CA ARG A 17 -18.10 25.21 0.73
C ARG A 17 -16.66 24.95 0.34
N MET A 18 -15.92 24.19 1.16
CA MET A 18 -14.46 24.04 0.99
C MET A 18 -14.07 22.80 0.19
N LYS A 19 -14.91 21.75 0.18
CA LYS A 19 -14.61 20.55 -0.61
C LYS A 19 -15.09 20.76 -2.03
N TYR A 20 -14.19 20.55 -2.99
CA TYR A 20 -14.54 20.53 -4.40
C TYR A 20 -15.48 19.35 -4.70
N ASP A 21 -16.44 19.56 -5.59
CA ASP A 21 -17.32 18.49 -6.06
C ASP A 21 -16.50 17.45 -6.83
N ARG A 22 -16.54 16.20 -6.35
CA ARG A 22 -15.84 15.06 -6.95
C ARG A 22 -16.65 14.40 -8.07
N LYS A 23 -17.92 14.79 -8.25
CA LYS A 23 -18.83 14.32 -9.31
C LYS A 23 -19.54 15.51 -9.97
N PRO A 24 -18.79 16.49 -10.52
CA PRO A 24 -19.42 17.59 -11.22
C PRO A 24 -20.28 17.05 -12.35
N ILE A 25 -21.46 17.63 -12.53
CA ILE A 25 -22.34 17.34 -13.66
C ILE A 25 -21.52 17.66 -14.92
N LYS A 26 -21.10 16.62 -15.64
CA LYS A 26 -20.46 16.79 -16.95
C LYS A 26 -21.57 17.18 -17.91
N PRO A 27 -21.60 18.42 -18.45
CA PRO A 27 -22.63 18.80 -19.39
C PRO A 27 -22.60 17.85 -20.59
N VAL A 28 -23.78 17.43 -21.04
CA VAL A 28 -23.91 16.63 -22.26
C VAL A 28 -23.27 17.44 -23.39
N LEU A 29 -22.35 16.82 -24.14
CA LEU A 29 -21.76 17.49 -25.30
C LEU A 29 -22.87 17.77 -26.29
N GLN A 30 -23.24 19.03 -26.42
CA GLN A 30 -24.11 19.48 -27.48
C GLN A 30 -23.24 19.75 -28.70
N LEU A 31 -23.64 19.19 -29.84
CA LEU A 31 -23.03 19.54 -31.11
C LEU A 31 -23.33 21.02 -31.35
N THR A 32 -22.28 21.83 -31.50
CA THR A 32 -22.44 23.21 -31.96
C THR A 32 -23.06 23.20 -33.35
N GLN A 33 -23.80 24.26 -33.69
CA GLN A 33 -24.34 24.41 -35.05
C GLN A 33 -23.18 24.41 -36.05
N THR A 34 -23.31 23.63 -37.13
CA THR A 34 -22.35 23.68 -38.25
C THR A 34 -22.72 24.87 -39.11
N GLN A 35 -21.76 25.73 -39.40
CA GLN A 35 -21.96 26.85 -40.33
C GLN A 35 -22.09 26.31 -41.76
N ASP A 36 -22.87 26.98 -42.61
CA ASP A 36 -23.15 26.55 -43.99
C ASP A 36 -22.25 27.25 -45.02
N ALA A 37 -21.56 28.33 -44.62
CA ALA A 37 -20.67 29.11 -45.48
C ALA A 37 -19.60 29.87 -44.66
N PRO A 38 -18.49 30.31 -45.29
CA PRO A 38 -17.52 31.19 -44.66
C PRO A 38 -18.13 32.49 -44.13
N PHE A 39 -17.51 33.00 -43.06
CA PHE A 39 -17.84 34.27 -42.39
C PHE A 39 -19.24 34.33 -41.77
N GLN A 40 -19.94 33.20 -41.63
CA GLN A 40 -21.20 33.16 -40.87
C GLN A 40 -20.95 33.31 -39.36
N GLU A 41 -19.92 32.64 -38.84
CA GLU A 41 -19.49 32.78 -37.45
C GLU A 41 -17.97 32.92 -37.40
N VAL A 42 -17.50 33.98 -36.77
CA VAL A 42 -16.07 34.25 -36.57
C VAL A 42 -15.77 34.24 -35.09
N PHE A 43 -14.74 33.47 -34.71
CA PHE A 43 -14.22 33.45 -33.36
C PHE A 43 -13.14 34.52 -33.21
N ILE A 44 -13.26 35.37 -32.20
CA ILE A 44 -12.26 36.42 -31.93
C ILE A 44 -11.66 36.27 -30.55
N ASP A 45 -10.37 36.55 -30.45
CA ASP A 45 -9.65 36.56 -29.18
C ASP A 45 -8.34 37.39 -29.27
N LEU A 46 -7.84 37.86 -28.13
CA LEU A 46 -6.60 38.61 -28.02
C LEU A 46 -5.42 37.69 -27.71
N PHE A 47 -4.51 37.60 -28.67
CA PHE A 47 -3.27 36.84 -28.58
C PHE A 47 -2.08 37.75 -28.26
N THR A 48 -1.07 37.23 -27.58
CA THR A 48 0.16 37.98 -27.28
C THR A 48 1.38 37.11 -27.50
N ILE A 49 2.32 37.59 -28.30
CA ILE A 49 3.61 36.93 -28.55
C ILE A 49 4.71 37.97 -28.70
N ASP A 50 5.88 37.71 -28.11
CA ASP A 50 7.02 38.64 -28.09
C ASP A 50 6.68 40.08 -27.65
N GLY A 51 5.69 40.24 -26.78
CA GLY A 51 5.25 41.55 -26.25
C GLY A 51 4.31 42.33 -27.18
N ILE A 52 3.95 41.79 -28.35
CA ILE A 52 3.00 42.40 -29.29
C ILE A 52 1.62 41.77 -29.10
N TYR A 53 0.58 42.60 -29.12
CA TYR A 53 -0.80 42.17 -29.03
C TYR A 53 -1.41 42.01 -30.44
N TYR A 54 -2.15 40.92 -30.65
CA TYR A 54 -2.87 40.66 -31.89
C TYR A 54 -4.34 40.37 -31.59
N LEU A 55 -5.25 41.04 -32.29
CA LEU A 55 -6.61 40.55 -32.42
C LEU A 55 -6.61 39.42 -33.44
N THR A 56 -6.92 38.22 -32.99
CA THR A 56 -7.05 37.06 -33.85
C THR A 56 -8.50 36.83 -34.20
N LEU A 57 -8.75 36.50 -35.47
CA LEU A 57 -10.06 36.19 -36.00
C LEU A 57 -9.97 34.89 -36.75
N VAL A 58 -10.79 33.89 -36.38
CA VAL A 58 -10.80 32.57 -37.00
C VAL A 58 -12.21 32.25 -37.47
N ASP A 59 -12.38 32.05 -38.77
CA ASP A 59 -13.67 31.66 -39.35
C ASP A 59 -14.03 30.22 -38.95
N ALA A 60 -15.24 30.03 -38.42
CA ALA A 60 -15.68 28.74 -37.93
C ALA A 60 -15.84 27.69 -39.04
N PHE A 61 -16.09 28.13 -40.28
CA PHE A 61 -16.33 27.23 -41.41
C PHE A 61 -15.04 26.85 -42.14
N SER A 62 -14.40 27.83 -42.78
CA SER A 62 -13.20 27.67 -43.60
C SER A 62 -11.92 27.48 -42.79
N LYS A 63 -11.95 27.82 -41.49
CA LYS A 63 -10.77 27.90 -40.62
C LYS A 63 -9.79 29.00 -41.04
N LEU A 64 -10.20 29.92 -41.92
CA LEU A 64 -9.35 31.06 -42.30
C LEU A 64 -9.06 31.89 -41.06
N ALA A 65 -7.79 32.15 -40.81
CA ALA A 65 -7.35 32.93 -39.67
C ALA A 65 -6.71 34.25 -40.10
N GLN A 66 -6.89 35.29 -39.29
CA GLN A 66 -6.21 36.56 -39.41
C GLN A 66 -5.69 36.99 -38.04
N ALA A 67 -4.46 37.51 -37.98
CA ALA A 67 -3.93 38.23 -36.83
C ALA A 67 -3.73 39.70 -37.22
N ILE A 68 -4.38 40.62 -36.51
CA ILE A 68 -4.26 42.06 -36.72
C ILE A 68 -3.60 42.65 -35.48
N GLU A 69 -2.45 43.31 -35.68
CA GLU A 69 -1.74 43.97 -34.60
C GLU A 69 -2.58 45.09 -33.97
N VAL A 70 -2.58 45.11 -32.63
CA VAL A 70 -3.23 46.13 -31.81
C VAL A 70 -2.23 46.70 -30.82
N THR A 71 -2.28 48.01 -30.62
CA THR A 71 -1.33 48.71 -29.73
C THR A 71 -1.56 48.39 -28.26
N ASN A 72 -2.80 48.09 -27.87
CA ASN A 72 -3.20 47.75 -26.52
C ASN A 72 -4.50 46.94 -26.52
N ARG A 73 -4.91 46.48 -25.34
CA ARG A 73 -6.15 45.68 -25.14
C ARG A 73 -7.42 46.54 -24.97
N SER A 74 -7.39 47.82 -25.35
CA SER A 74 -8.57 48.68 -25.20
C SER A 74 -9.61 48.37 -26.25
N THR A 75 -10.89 48.52 -25.88
CA THR A 75 -12.01 48.32 -26.80
C THR A 75 -11.91 49.15 -28.08
N PRO A 76 -11.59 50.47 -28.06
CA PRO A 76 -11.50 51.26 -29.28
C PRO A 76 -10.50 50.70 -30.30
N GLU A 77 -9.38 50.17 -29.81
CA GLU A 77 -8.35 49.57 -30.65
C GLU A 77 -8.80 48.24 -31.25
N VAL A 78 -9.48 47.40 -30.46
CA VAL A 78 -10.11 46.16 -30.95
C VAL A 78 -11.17 46.48 -32.01
N ILE A 79 -12.01 47.50 -31.80
CA ILE A 79 -13.01 47.94 -32.77
C ILE A 79 -12.36 48.40 -34.08
N ARG A 80 -11.26 49.17 -34.00
CA ARG A 80 -10.49 49.58 -35.18
C ARG A 80 -10.00 48.37 -35.98
N ALA A 81 -9.47 47.36 -35.29
CA ALA A 81 -9.02 46.11 -35.92
C ALA A 81 -10.18 45.31 -36.54
N LEU A 82 -11.34 45.24 -35.88
CA LEU A 82 -12.55 44.61 -36.41
C LEU A 82 -13.06 45.31 -37.68
N ILE A 83 -13.15 46.63 -37.68
CA ILE A 83 -13.57 47.41 -38.86
C ILE A 83 -12.61 47.16 -40.03
N LYS A 84 -11.29 47.10 -39.76
CA LYS A 84 -10.29 46.74 -40.76
C LYS A 84 -10.51 45.31 -41.28
N TYR A 85 -10.89 44.36 -40.44
CA TYR A 85 -11.23 43.02 -40.90
C TYR A 85 -12.50 43.02 -41.79
N PHE A 86 -13.54 43.74 -41.38
CA PHE A 86 -14.79 43.83 -42.13
C PHE A 86 -14.62 44.44 -43.52
N SER A 87 -13.64 45.34 -43.71
CA SER A 87 -13.36 45.91 -45.02
C SER A 87 -12.75 44.92 -46.01
N TYR A 88 -12.08 43.86 -45.55
CA TYR A 88 -11.49 42.83 -46.41
C TYR A 88 -12.44 41.67 -46.68
N TYR A 89 -13.14 41.18 -45.66
CA TYR A 89 -13.89 39.91 -45.73
C TYR A 89 -15.41 40.10 -45.64
N GLY A 90 -15.87 41.33 -45.42
CA GLY A 90 -17.27 41.64 -45.18
C GLY A 90 -17.67 41.47 -43.70
N ILE A 91 -18.96 41.73 -43.44
CA ILE A 91 -19.53 41.72 -42.09
C ILE A 91 -20.05 40.31 -41.78
N PRO A 92 -19.55 39.65 -40.72
CA PRO A 92 -20.03 38.32 -40.34
C PRO A 92 -21.43 38.37 -39.73
N LYS A 93 -22.15 37.25 -39.73
CA LYS A 93 -23.48 37.18 -39.09
C LYS A 93 -23.38 37.08 -37.57
N LYS A 94 -22.36 36.37 -37.08
CA LYS A 94 -22.14 36.09 -35.67
C LYS A 94 -20.67 36.22 -35.32
N ILE A 95 -20.37 36.79 -34.17
CA ILE A 95 -19.04 36.82 -33.58
C ILE A 95 -19.10 36.12 -32.23
N THR A 96 -18.20 35.18 -32.00
CA THR A 96 -18.07 34.47 -30.73
C THR A 96 -16.74 34.83 -30.05
N CYS A 97 -16.79 35.22 -28.79
CA CYS A 97 -15.61 35.64 -28.03
C CYS A 97 -15.72 35.26 -26.55
N ASP A 98 -14.58 35.29 -25.86
CA ASP A 98 -14.53 35.11 -24.41
C ASP A 98 -15.04 36.33 -23.64
N PRO A 99 -15.39 36.19 -22.35
CA PRO A 99 -15.96 37.27 -21.53
C PRO A 99 -14.96 38.36 -21.11
N GLY A 100 -13.97 38.65 -21.96
CA GLY A 100 -13.01 39.73 -21.79
C GLY A 100 -13.68 41.10 -21.77
N LYS A 101 -13.11 42.05 -21.00
CA LYS A 101 -13.66 43.41 -20.86
C LYS A 101 -13.60 44.19 -22.18
N GLU A 102 -12.62 43.88 -23.01
CA GLU A 102 -12.42 44.38 -24.37
C GLU A 102 -13.57 44.03 -25.31
N PHE A 103 -14.26 42.90 -25.06
CA PHE A 103 -15.37 42.41 -25.88
C PHE A 103 -16.74 42.62 -25.22
N ASN A 104 -16.80 42.64 -23.88
CA ASN A 104 -18.04 42.81 -23.12
C ASN A 104 -18.17 44.23 -22.55
N ASN A 105 -18.47 45.20 -23.41
CA ASN A 105 -18.70 46.60 -23.03
C ASN A 105 -19.76 47.25 -23.95
N GLU A 106 -20.22 48.45 -23.59
CA GLU A 106 -21.28 49.15 -24.33
C GLU A 106 -20.86 49.53 -25.75
N LEU A 107 -19.64 50.03 -25.94
CA LEU A 107 -19.13 50.40 -27.27
C LEU A 107 -19.12 49.21 -28.24
N MET A 108 -18.72 48.02 -27.77
CA MET A 108 -18.75 46.80 -28.58
C MET A 108 -20.19 46.40 -28.91
N LYS A 109 -21.12 46.48 -27.95
CA LYS A 109 -22.55 46.18 -28.17
C LYS A 109 -23.18 47.13 -29.18
N GLU A 110 -22.85 48.43 -29.12
CA GLU A 110 -23.31 49.43 -30.09
C GLU A 110 -22.81 49.12 -31.50
N LEU A 111 -21.52 48.78 -31.65
CA LEU A 111 -20.94 48.38 -32.94
C LEU A 111 -21.65 47.15 -33.51
N MET A 112 -21.83 46.11 -32.69
CA MET A 112 -22.48 44.86 -33.12
C MET A 112 -23.93 45.12 -33.52
N THR A 113 -24.64 45.99 -32.81
CA THR A 113 -26.00 46.41 -33.17
C THR A 113 -26.03 47.17 -34.50
N MET A 114 -25.10 48.11 -34.70
CA MET A 114 -24.99 48.90 -35.94
C MET A 114 -24.76 48.03 -37.17
N TYR A 115 -23.87 47.05 -37.06
CA TYR A 115 -23.56 46.11 -38.14
C TYR A 115 -24.49 44.89 -38.19
N LYS A 116 -25.48 44.80 -37.28
CA LYS A 116 -26.42 43.66 -37.15
C LYS A 116 -25.71 42.31 -36.98
N ILE A 117 -24.64 42.31 -36.20
CA ILE A 117 -23.85 41.12 -35.86
C ILE A 117 -24.38 40.57 -34.53
N ASP A 118 -24.64 39.26 -34.48
CA ASP A 118 -24.94 38.56 -33.23
C ASP A 118 -23.66 38.35 -32.42
N LEU A 119 -23.53 39.01 -31.27
CA LEU A 119 -22.38 38.86 -30.38
C LEU A 119 -22.66 37.80 -29.33
N HIS A 120 -21.98 36.66 -29.44
CA HIS A 120 -22.08 35.56 -28.52
C HIS A 120 -20.86 35.51 -27.59
N ILE A 121 -21.06 35.92 -26.35
CA ILE A 121 -20.03 35.85 -25.30
C ILE A 121 -20.09 34.47 -24.64
N THR A 122 -18.97 33.75 -24.62
CA THR A 122 -18.88 32.43 -24.00
C THR A 122 -18.97 32.54 -22.47
N THR A 123 -19.46 31.47 -21.83
CA THR A 123 -19.40 31.36 -20.37
C THR A 123 -17.95 31.18 -19.90
N PRO A 124 -17.52 31.86 -18.82
CA PRO A 124 -16.18 31.65 -18.26
C PRO A 124 -15.89 30.18 -18.00
N ASN A 125 -14.66 29.74 -18.30
CA ASN A 125 -14.18 28.36 -18.09
C ASN A 125 -14.97 27.27 -18.85
N ASN A 126 -15.43 27.55 -20.08
CA ASN A 126 -16.05 26.55 -20.94
C ASN A 126 -15.09 26.11 -22.08
N PRO A 127 -14.27 25.06 -21.87
CA PRO A 127 -13.27 24.61 -22.85
C PRO A 127 -13.88 24.13 -24.18
N ASN A 128 -15.17 23.85 -24.24
CA ASN A 128 -15.82 23.42 -25.49
C ASN A 128 -16.04 24.61 -26.45
N SER A 129 -16.33 25.80 -25.93
CA SER A 129 -16.65 26.99 -26.75
C SER A 129 -15.42 27.71 -27.29
N THR A 130 -14.24 27.52 -26.70
CA THR A 130 -12.97 28.15 -27.11
C THR A 130 -12.06 27.24 -27.94
N SER A 131 -12.46 25.98 -28.14
CA SER A 131 -11.62 24.93 -28.73
C SER A 131 -11.05 25.23 -30.12
N ILE A 132 -11.74 26.03 -30.95
CA ILE A 132 -11.27 26.44 -32.28
C ILE A 132 -10.07 27.38 -32.16
N VAL A 133 -10.16 28.39 -31.30
CA VAL A 133 -9.11 29.39 -31.07
C VAL A 133 -7.90 28.74 -30.40
N GLU A 134 -8.13 27.88 -29.40
CA GLU A 134 -7.05 27.16 -28.70
C GLU A 134 -6.21 26.29 -29.66
N ARG A 135 -6.87 25.56 -30.56
CA ARG A 135 -6.18 24.75 -31.58
C ARG A 135 -5.43 25.61 -32.59
N PHE A 136 -6.02 26.73 -32.99
CA PHE A 136 -5.35 27.71 -33.84
C PHE A 136 -4.08 28.24 -33.18
N TYR A 137 -4.13 28.63 -31.90
CA TYR A 137 -2.97 29.11 -31.15
C TYR A 137 -1.85 28.09 -31.06
N SER A 138 -2.18 26.82 -30.78
CA SER A 138 -1.16 25.75 -30.78
C SER A 138 -0.42 25.67 -32.11
N THR A 139 -1.13 25.82 -33.22
CA THR A 139 -0.55 25.69 -34.57
C THR A 139 0.23 26.95 -34.96
N ILE A 140 -0.33 28.14 -34.73
CA ILE A 140 0.30 29.40 -35.15
C ILE A 140 1.58 29.70 -34.35
N ILE A 141 1.64 29.33 -33.07
CA ILE A 141 2.85 29.48 -32.24
C ILE A 141 3.98 28.61 -32.80
N GLU A 142 3.69 27.39 -33.24
CA GLU A 142 4.68 26.50 -33.83
C GLU A 142 5.22 27.06 -35.14
N ILE A 143 4.34 27.47 -36.06
CA ILE A 143 4.71 28.09 -37.34
C ILE A 143 5.52 29.37 -37.10
N TYR A 144 5.09 30.22 -36.15
CA TYR A 144 5.79 31.45 -35.80
C TYR A 144 7.22 31.17 -35.29
N ARG A 145 7.39 30.18 -34.41
CA ARG A 145 8.71 29.81 -33.88
C ARG A 145 9.64 29.28 -34.97
N LEU A 146 9.12 28.47 -35.89
CA LEU A 146 9.88 27.96 -37.03
C LEU A 146 10.30 29.08 -37.99
N ALA A 147 9.37 29.98 -38.34
CA ALA A 147 9.65 31.13 -39.18
C ALA A 147 10.70 32.07 -38.55
N LYS A 148 10.68 32.24 -37.21
CA LYS A 148 11.67 33.02 -36.47
C LYS A 148 13.04 32.32 -36.41
N TYR A 149 13.08 30.98 -36.28
CA TYR A 149 14.32 30.21 -36.23
C TYR A 149 15.09 30.24 -37.55
N ASP A 150 14.41 30.24 -38.69
CA ASP A 150 15.03 30.27 -40.04
C ASP A 150 15.72 31.64 -40.36
N GLN A 151 15.68 32.61 -39.43
CA GLN A 151 16.38 33.92 -39.46
C GLN A 151 16.15 34.80 -40.71
N LYS A 152 15.22 34.45 -41.61
CA LYS A 152 14.90 35.27 -42.81
C LYS A 152 14.12 36.54 -42.52
N CYS A 153 13.48 36.65 -41.35
CA CYS A 153 12.77 37.84 -40.89
C CYS A 153 13.07 38.09 -39.40
N THR A 154 13.48 39.31 -39.08
CA THR A 154 13.86 39.70 -37.71
C THR A 154 12.74 40.42 -36.97
N ASP A 155 11.78 41.02 -37.69
CA ASP A 155 10.68 41.73 -37.07
C ASP A 155 9.48 40.80 -36.79
N ALA A 156 8.97 40.86 -35.56
CA ALA A 156 7.91 39.97 -35.08
C ALA A 156 6.59 40.13 -35.86
N ALA A 157 6.27 41.33 -36.34
CA ALA A 157 5.06 41.61 -37.11
C ALA A 157 5.06 40.92 -38.49
N SER A 158 6.19 40.97 -39.20
CA SER A 158 6.35 40.27 -40.48
C SER A 158 6.39 38.76 -40.26
N VAL A 159 7.06 38.27 -39.21
CA VAL A 159 7.04 36.84 -38.86
C VAL A 159 5.61 36.35 -38.63
N MET A 160 4.78 37.09 -37.90
CA MET A 160 3.37 36.77 -37.72
C MET A 160 2.60 36.78 -39.06
N THR A 161 2.88 37.76 -39.92
CA THR A 161 2.28 37.84 -41.27
C THR A 161 2.60 36.60 -42.10
N TYR A 162 3.86 36.16 -42.12
CA TYR A 162 4.27 34.93 -42.80
C TYR A 162 3.67 33.68 -42.14
N ALA A 163 3.55 33.66 -40.82
CA ALA A 163 2.94 32.54 -40.11
C ALA A 163 1.45 32.37 -40.47
N ILE A 164 0.70 33.48 -40.52
CA ILE A 164 -0.71 33.46 -40.96
C ILE A 164 -0.83 33.04 -42.43
N LEU A 165 0.06 33.54 -43.29
CA LEU A 165 0.10 33.15 -44.70
C LEU A 165 0.34 31.64 -44.85
N ALA A 166 1.32 31.08 -44.13
CA ALA A 166 1.62 29.66 -44.13
C ALA A 166 0.44 28.83 -43.58
N TYR A 167 -0.15 29.25 -42.47
CA TYR A 167 -1.32 28.58 -41.89
C TYR A 167 -2.49 28.52 -42.88
N ASN A 168 -2.85 29.64 -43.50
CA ASN A 168 -3.98 29.71 -44.44
C ASN A 168 -3.75 28.93 -45.74
N ASN A 169 -2.51 28.58 -46.07
CA ASN A 169 -2.12 27.77 -47.23
C ASN A 169 -1.73 26.31 -46.86
N THR A 170 -1.97 25.89 -45.62
CA THR A 170 -1.74 24.51 -45.17
C THR A 170 -3.05 23.75 -45.10
N ILE A 171 -3.06 22.50 -45.56
CA ILE A 171 -4.25 21.64 -45.54
C ILE A 171 -4.72 21.45 -44.09
N HIS A 172 -5.97 21.84 -43.82
CA HIS A 172 -6.53 21.70 -42.48
C HIS A 172 -7.23 20.35 -42.33
N SER A 173 -6.87 19.60 -41.29
CA SER A 173 -7.33 18.22 -41.03
C SER A 173 -8.85 18.01 -41.02
N THR A 174 -9.63 19.05 -40.73
CA THR A 174 -11.11 18.98 -40.70
C THR A 174 -11.75 19.20 -42.07
N THR A 175 -11.16 20.05 -42.91
CA THR A 175 -11.72 20.43 -44.22
C THR A 175 -11.06 19.68 -45.37
N GLU A 176 -9.91 19.03 -45.13
CA GLU A 176 -9.05 18.37 -46.12
C GLU A 176 -8.59 19.29 -47.27
N LEU A 177 -8.75 20.60 -47.06
CA LEU A 177 -8.38 21.69 -47.97
C LEU A 177 -7.71 22.80 -47.18
N THR A 178 -6.97 23.67 -47.87
CA THR A 178 -6.41 24.87 -47.23
C THR A 178 -7.53 25.86 -46.90
N PRO A 179 -7.43 26.61 -45.78
CA PRO A 179 -8.40 27.65 -45.46
C PRO A 179 -8.60 28.68 -46.60
N PHE A 180 -7.53 29.01 -47.32
CA PHE A 180 -7.57 29.92 -48.46
C PHE A 180 -8.39 29.35 -49.63
N GLU A 181 -8.22 28.07 -49.98
CA GLU A 181 -9.03 27.40 -51.01
C GLU A 181 -10.51 27.37 -50.65
N VAL A 182 -10.85 27.18 -49.38
CA VAL A 182 -12.25 27.14 -48.96
C VAL A 182 -12.94 28.49 -49.14
N VAL A 183 -12.25 29.59 -48.84
CA VAL A 183 -12.81 30.95 -48.96
C VAL A 183 -12.81 31.42 -50.42
N PHE A 184 -11.67 31.29 -51.09
CA PHE A 184 -11.44 31.92 -52.38
C PHE A 184 -11.57 30.97 -53.57
N GLY A 185 -11.75 29.67 -53.34
CA GLY A 185 -11.99 28.66 -54.40
C GLY A 185 -10.87 28.45 -55.41
N HIS A 186 -9.67 29.03 -55.19
CA HIS A 186 -8.52 28.89 -56.07
C HIS A 186 -7.85 27.54 -55.80
N THR A 187 -8.25 26.50 -56.54
CA THR A 187 -7.75 25.13 -56.34
C THR A 187 -6.42 24.83 -57.04
N ASP A 188 -5.81 25.78 -57.76
CA ASP A 188 -4.51 25.58 -58.44
C ASP A 188 -3.96 26.91 -59.00
N SER A 189 -3.71 27.92 -58.16
CA SER A 189 -3.11 29.18 -58.64
C SER A 189 -1.64 29.31 -58.22
N SER A 190 -0.79 28.49 -58.81
CA SER A 190 0.68 28.69 -58.78
C SER A 190 1.15 29.82 -59.70
N LYS A 191 0.24 30.55 -60.37
CA LYS A 191 0.57 31.67 -61.25
C LYS A 191 -0.15 32.94 -60.83
N ILE A 192 0.55 33.75 -60.04
CA ILE A 192 0.19 35.11 -59.69
C ILE A 192 0.44 35.97 -60.94
N PHE A 193 -0.65 36.40 -61.60
CA PHE A 193 -0.74 37.33 -62.74
C PHE A 193 -0.23 36.85 -64.11
N GLU A 194 -1.14 36.38 -64.97
CA GLU A 194 -1.04 36.57 -66.43
C GLU A 194 -2.41 36.97 -67.03
N GLY A 195 -2.49 38.23 -67.49
CA GLY A 195 -3.04 38.64 -68.80
C GLY A 195 -4.54 38.54 -69.11
N ASN A 196 -5.16 39.72 -69.28
CA ASN A 196 -6.33 40.08 -70.11
C ASN A 196 -7.66 39.34 -69.90
N PHE A 197 -8.67 40.06 -69.38
CA PHE A 197 -10.02 39.52 -69.19
C PHE A 197 -11.10 40.33 -69.90
N GLU A 198 -11.68 39.74 -70.95
CA GLU A 198 -12.98 40.13 -71.48
C GLU A 198 -14.11 39.72 -70.51
N LYS A 199 -15.15 40.56 -70.43
CA LYS A 199 -16.30 40.46 -69.51
C LYS A 199 -16.99 39.09 -69.49
N ASN A 200 -16.98 38.34 -70.60
CA ASN A 200 -17.63 37.03 -70.70
C ASN A 200 -16.85 35.90 -70.01
N TYR A 201 -15.51 35.91 -70.08
CA TYR A 201 -14.68 34.91 -69.40
C TYR A 201 -14.75 35.09 -67.88
N MET A 202 -14.77 36.33 -67.39
CA MET A 202 -15.00 36.61 -65.96
C MET A 202 -16.38 36.15 -65.48
N GLN A 203 -17.45 36.34 -66.26
CA GLN A 203 -18.79 35.85 -65.88
C GLN A 203 -18.86 34.31 -65.87
N GLN A 204 -18.18 33.64 -66.80
CA GLN A 204 -18.12 32.19 -66.85
C GLN A 204 -17.28 31.63 -65.69
N LEU A 205 -16.12 32.24 -65.41
CA LEU A 205 -15.28 31.93 -64.26
C LEU A 205 -16.03 32.14 -62.93
N LEU A 206 -16.78 33.24 -62.79
CA LEU A 206 -17.62 33.51 -61.62
C LEU A 206 -18.75 32.49 -61.46
N LYS A 207 -19.38 32.06 -62.55
CA LYS A 207 -20.44 31.02 -62.52
C LYS A 207 -19.87 29.65 -62.17
N ASP A 208 -18.71 29.29 -62.73
CA ASP A 208 -18.05 28.02 -62.47
C ASP A 208 -17.46 27.98 -61.05
N HIS A 209 -16.90 29.10 -60.59
CA HIS A 209 -16.48 29.28 -59.20
C HIS A 209 -17.67 29.17 -58.26
N ALA A 210 -18.78 29.87 -58.48
CA ALA A 210 -19.97 29.78 -57.64
C ALA A 210 -20.52 28.35 -57.55
N LYS A 211 -20.50 27.59 -58.66
CA LYS A 211 -20.90 26.17 -58.67
C LYS A 211 -19.93 25.30 -57.86
N ARG A 212 -18.62 25.46 -58.08
CA ARG A 212 -17.57 24.72 -57.35
C ARG A 212 -17.62 25.01 -55.86
N THR A 213 -17.67 26.29 -55.49
CA THR A 213 -17.77 26.78 -54.12
C THR A 213 -19.03 26.24 -53.43
N LYS A 214 -20.19 26.22 -54.11
CA LYS A 214 -21.42 25.63 -53.56
C LYS A 214 -21.30 24.12 -53.31
N PHE A 215 -20.65 23.39 -54.22
CA PHE A 215 -20.37 21.96 -54.02
C PHE A 215 -19.43 21.75 -52.84
N LEU A 216 -18.35 22.53 -52.77
CA LEU A 216 -17.35 22.49 -51.72
C LEU A 216 -17.98 22.75 -50.35
N TYR A 217 -18.85 23.77 -50.25
CA TYR A 217 -19.50 24.11 -48.98
C TYR A 217 -20.36 22.96 -48.45
N LYS A 218 -21.13 22.32 -49.35
CA LYS A 218 -21.93 21.15 -49.00
C LYS A 218 -21.05 19.98 -48.54
N HIS A 219 -19.92 19.77 -49.21
CA HIS A 219 -18.97 18.71 -48.86
C HIS A 219 -18.32 18.95 -47.50
N ILE A 220 -17.84 20.16 -47.22
CA ILE A 220 -17.23 20.54 -45.93
C ILE A 220 -18.23 20.41 -44.78
N ALA A 221 -19.48 20.85 -44.99
CA ALA A 221 -20.53 20.70 -44.00
C ALA A 221 -20.79 19.21 -43.67
N GLN A 222 -20.84 18.34 -44.69
CA GLN A 222 -20.96 16.89 -44.51
C GLN A 222 -19.77 16.29 -43.75
N MET A 223 -18.53 16.63 -44.13
CA MET A 223 -17.33 16.14 -43.45
C MET A 223 -17.26 16.58 -41.99
N THR A 224 -17.64 17.83 -41.71
CA THR A 224 -17.73 18.36 -40.35
C THR A 224 -18.77 17.61 -39.52
N LEU A 225 -19.91 17.27 -40.11
CA LEU A 225 -20.97 16.50 -39.45
C LEU A 225 -20.54 15.05 -39.17
N LEU A 226 -19.92 14.38 -40.14
CA LEU A 226 -19.34 13.05 -39.95
C LEU A 226 -18.26 13.03 -38.86
N GLY A 227 -17.41 14.07 -38.82
CA GLY A 227 -16.42 14.24 -37.75
C GLY A 227 -17.07 14.35 -36.37
N LYS A 228 -18.15 15.14 -36.26
CA LYS A 228 -18.96 15.28 -35.04
C LYS A 228 -19.59 13.95 -34.60
N GLU A 229 -20.11 13.14 -35.52
CA GLU A 229 -20.69 11.82 -35.22
C GLU A 229 -19.65 10.82 -34.69
N LYS A 230 -18.47 10.74 -35.32
CA LYS A 230 -17.37 9.87 -34.84
C LYS A 230 -16.92 10.23 -33.43
N VAL A 231 -16.88 11.52 -33.08
CA VAL A 231 -16.55 11.97 -31.72
C VAL A 231 -17.62 11.53 -30.71
N LYS A 232 -18.90 11.60 -31.10
CA LYS A 232 -20.01 11.14 -30.26
C LYS A 232 -19.95 9.63 -30.00
N GLU A 233 -19.65 8.84 -31.02
CA GLU A 233 -19.50 7.38 -30.91
C GLU A 233 -18.34 7.00 -29.97
N LYS A 234 -17.15 7.56 -30.21
CA LYS A 234 -15.97 7.34 -29.33
C LYS A 234 -16.25 7.69 -27.88
N LYS A 235 -16.99 8.77 -27.62
CA LYS A 235 -17.37 9.15 -26.26
C LYS A 235 -18.35 8.14 -25.65
N GLY A 236 -19.34 7.68 -26.40
CA GLY A 236 -20.27 6.65 -25.94
C GLY A 236 -19.55 5.37 -25.48
N ASP A 237 -18.53 4.94 -26.22
CA ASP A 237 -17.70 3.80 -25.84
C ASP A 237 -16.82 4.08 -24.61
N GLN A 238 -16.27 5.29 -24.49
CA GLN A 238 -15.55 5.70 -23.28
C GLN A 238 -16.45 5.72 -22.05
N ASP A 239 -17.68 6.23 -22.16
CA ASP A 239 -18.63 6.29 -21.07
C ASP A 239 -19.07 4.87 -20.62
N LYS A 240 -19.25 3.93 -21.57
CA LYS A 240 -19.48 2.51 -21.26
C LYS A 240 -18.33 1.89 -20.45
N ARG A 241 -17.09 2.03 -20.94
CA ARG A 241 -15.89 1.53 -20.23
C ARG A 241 -15.75 2.14 -18.84
N PHE A 242 -16.06 3.44 -18.70
CA PHE A 242 -16.02 4.11 -17.41
C PHE A 242 -17.04 3.52 -16.42
N ASN A 243 -18.25 3.21 -16.88
CA ASN A 243 -19.29 2.59 -16.05
C ASN A 243 -18.91 1.17 -15.60
N GLU A 244 -18.36 0.35 -16.50
CA GLU A 244 -17.84 -0.98 -16.17
C GLU A 244 -16.73 -0.92 -15.11
N LEU A 245 -15.81 0.05 -15.26
CA LEU A 245 -14.74 0.26 -14.29
C LEU A 245 -15.30 0.71 -12.93
N GLN A 246 -16.29 1.59 -12.91
CA GLN A 246 -16.97 2.00 -11.67
C GLN A 246 -17.62 0.82 -10.95
N GLN A 247 -18.27 -0.08 -11.68
CA GLN A 247 -18.87 -1.28 -11.10
C GLN A 247 -17.81 -2.20 -10.49
N THR A 248 -16.68 -2.40 -11.20
CA THR A 248 -15.56 -3.21 -10.70
C THR A 248 -14.94 -2.62 -9.43
N ILE A 249 -14.71 -1.29 -9.41
CA ILE A 249 -14.21 -0.58 -8.21
C ILE A 249 -15.21 -0.69 -7.06
N GLY A 250 -16.51 -0.66 -7.34
CA GLY A 250 -17.57 -0.92 -6.36
C GLY A 250 -17.40 -2.28 -5.67
N GLY A 251 -17.27 -3.35 -6.46
CA GLY A 251 -17.07 -4.71 -5.94
C GLY A 251 -15.78 -4.85 -5.11
N ILE A 252 -14.67 -4.25 -5.54
CA ILE A 252 -13.41 -4.27 -4.79
C ILE A 252 -13.56 -3.55 -3.43
N LYS A 253 -14.30 -2.44 -3.37
CA LYS A 253 -14.55 -1.74 -2.11
C LYS A 253 -15.32 -2.60 -1.11
N GLU A 254 -16.36 -3.30 -1.58
CA GLU A 254 -17.13 -4.22 -0.74
C GLU A 254 -16.26 -5.36 -0.21
N GLN A 255 -15.37 -5.92 -1.04
CA GLN A 255 -14.41 -6.93 -0.60
C GLN A 255 -13.42 -6.41 0.44
N ASN A 256 -12.87 -5.20 0.24
CA ASN A 256 -11.96 -4.58 1.20
C ASN A 256 -12.64 -4.26 2.53
N ASP A 257 -13.91 -3.86 2.50
CA ASP A 257 -14.70 -3.65 3.72
C ASP A 257 -14.92 -4.98 4.46
N ALA A 258 -15.24 -6.06 3.74
CA ALA A 258 -15.39 -7.39 4.34
C ALA A 258 -14.07 -7.90 4.96
N LEU A 259 -12.94 -7.69 4.28
CA LEU A 259 -11.61 -8.04 4.80
C LEU A 259 -11.28 -7.24 6.07
N THR A 260 -11.58 -5.93 6.09
CA THR A 260 -11.35 -5.08 7.26
C THR A 260 -12.12 -5.60 8.47
N ASN A 261 -13.42 -5.90 8.29
CA ASN A 261 -14.24 -6.49 9.36
C ASN A 261 -13.69 -7.84 9.84
N SER A 262 -13.18 -8.68 8.93
CA SER A 262 -12.57 -9.96 9.29
C SER A 262 -11.28 -9.78 10.09
N VAL A 263 -10.45 -8.79 9.76
CA VAL A 263 -9.23 -8.49 10.49
C VAL A 263 -9.55 -7.97 11.88
N ASP A 264 -10.54 -7.06 12.01
CA ASP A 264 -10.96 -6.54 13.31
C ASP A 264 -11.45 -7.66 14.25
N LEU A 265 -12.23 -8.60 13.72
CA LEU A 265 -12.69 -9.77 14.47
C LEU A 265 -11.51 -10.65 14.92
N MET A 266 -10.53 -10.87 14.03
CA MET A 266 -9.34 -11.65 14.36
C MET A 266 -8.48 -10.97 15.43
N SER A 267 -8.33 -9.64 15.38
CA SER A 267 -7.62 -8.88 16.42
C SER A 267 -8.31 -9.01 17.78
N GLN A 268 -9.64 -8.90 17.83
CA GLN A 268 -10.40 -9.11 19.08
C GLN A 268 -10.19 -10.52 19.65
N LYS A 269 -10.18 -11.54 18.78
CA LYS A 269 -9.89 -12.93 19.20
C LYS A 269 -8.46 -13.08 19.70
N TYR A 270 -7.51 -12.40 19.08
CA TYR A 270 -6.11 -12.43 19.50
C TYR A 270 -5.92 -11.84 20.91
N ASP A 271 -6.58 -10.71 21.20
CA ASP A 271 -6.56 -10.09 22.54
C ASP A 271 -7.19 -10.99 23.61
N GLU A 272 -8.27 -11.70 23.25
CA GLU A 272 -8.89 -12.71 24.12
C GLU A 272 -7.91 -13.85 24.43
N PHE A 273 -7.18 -14.34 23.42
CA PHE A 273 -6.16 -15.38 23.60
C PHE A 273 -5.00 -14.92 24.47
N ILE A 274 -4.48 -13.71 24.28
CA ILE A 274 -3.40 -13.15 25.12
C ILE A 274 -3.83 -13.16 26.58
N THR A 275 -5.04 -12.68 26.85
CA THR A 275 -5.60 -12.63 28.21
C THR A 275 -5.71 -14.03 28.81
N ARG A 276 -6.20 -15.01 28.02
CA ARG A 276 -6.32 -16.39 28.49
C ARG A 276 -4.97 -17.04 28.77
N ILE A 277 -3.97 -16.78 27.93
CA ILE A 277 -2.60 -17.28 28.13
C ILE A 277 -2.02 -16.70 29.44
N ALA A 278 -2.15 -15.40 29.65
CA ALA A 278 -1.66 -14.76 30.88
C ALA A 278 -2.32 -15.35 32.14
N GLN A 279 -3.62 -15.66 32.09
CA GLN A 279 -4.31 -16.32 33.19
C GLN A 279 -3.77 -17.74 33.45
N LEU A 280 -3.58 -18.54 32.41
CA LEU A 280 -3.03 -19.89 32.53
C LEU A 280 -1.58 -19.89 33.05
N GLU A 281 -0.77 -18.90 32.67
CA GLU A 281 0.59 -18.74 33.20
C GLU A 281 0.60 -18.38 34.69
N ALA A 282 -0.35 -17.54 35.13
CA ALA A 282 -0.53 -17.21 36.53
C ALA A 282 -0.95 -18.45 37.36
N GLU A 283 -1.96 -19.19 36.89
CA GLU A 283 -2.40 -20.46 37.50
C GLU A 283 -1.23 -21.45 37.60
N ARG A 284 -0.49 -21.67 36.49
CA ARG A 284 0.68 -22.54 36.46
C ARG A 284 1.75 -22.12 37.46
N LYS A 285 1.96 -20.82 37.68
CA LYS A 285 2.93 -20.31 38.67
C LYS A 285 2.49 -20.63 40.10
N GLU A 286 1.19 -20.57 40.36
CA GLU A 286 0.62 -20.90 41.67
C GLU A 286 0.67 -22.40 41.94
N ASP A 287 0.29 -23.22 40.96
CA ASP A 287 0.41 -24.68 41.03
C ASP A 287 1.84 -25.12 41.31
N LYS A 288 2.84 -24.52 40.65
CA LYS A 288 4.25 -24.80 40.92
C LYS A 288 4.67 -24.52 42.36
N LYS A 289 4.16 -23.44 42.97
CA LYS A 289 4.43 -23.13 44.39
C LYS A 289 3.80 -24.19 45.29
N LEU A 290 2.56 -24.59 44.99
CA LEU A 290 1.86 -25.60 45.76
C LEU A 290 2.56 -26.95 45.69
N ILE A 291 2.99 -27.37 44.49
CA ILE A 291 3.78 -28.58 44.28
C ILE A 291 5.05 -28.53 45.14
N HIS A 292 5.78 -27.41 45.13
CA HIS A 292 7.00 -27.28 45.94
C HIS A 292 6.73 -27.45 47.45
N ILE A 293 5.66 -26.83 47.96
CA ILE A 293 5.25 -26.98 49.37
C ILE A 293 4.88 -28.44 49.70
N LEU A 294 4.20 -29.12 48.77
CA LEU A 294 3.84 -30.53 48.94
C LEU A 294 5.08 -31.43 48.92
N GLU A 295 6.04 -31.16 48.03
CA GLU A 295 7.32 -31.86 47.98
C GLU A 295 8.10 -31.70 49.29
N GLU A 296 8.22 -30.48 49.83
CA GLU A 296 8.87 -30.24 51.13
C GLU A 296 8.18 -30.99 52.28
N LYS A 297 6.84 -31.01 52.29
CA LYS A 297 6.07 -31.75 53.31
C LYS A 297 6.28 -33.26 53.20
N ILE A 298 6.28 -33.81 51.98
CA ILE A 298 6.55 -35.22 51.74
C ILE A 298 7.95 -35.57 52.23
N GLU A 299 8.95 -34.76 51.87
CA GLU A 299 10.34 -34.97 52.30
C GLU A 299 10.47 -34.96 53.84
N TYR A 300 9.82 -34.01 54.50
CA TYR A 300 9.78 -33.96 55.97
C TYR A 300 9.18 -35.23 56.58
N LEU A 301 8.05 -35.70 56.03
CA LEU A 301 7.39 -36.92 56.50
C LEU A 301 8.24 -38.17 56.26
N GLU A 302 8.85 -38.30 55.09
CA GLU A 302 9.75 -39.40 54.77
C GLU A 302 10.98 -39.43 55.68
N LYS A 303 11.59 -38.26 55.96
CA LYS A 303 12.71 -38.14 56.90
C LYS A 303 12.32 -38.57 58.31
N LYS A 304 11.12 -38.19 58.78
CA LYS A 304 10.60 -38.59 60.09
C LYS A 304 10.35 -40.09 60.18
N ASN A 305 9.88 -40.72 59.10
CA ASN A 305 9.62 -42.15 59.06
C ASN A 305 10.89 -43.00 58.98
N ARG A 306 11.98 -42.52 58.39
CA ARG A 306 13.24 -43.28 58.22
C ARG A 306 14.29 -43.06 59.33
N THR A 307 13.86 -42.62 60.51
CA THR A 307 14.78 -42.22 61.60
C THR A 307 15.64 -43.35 62.17
N THR A 308 15.27 -44.61 61.96
CA THR A 308 15.96 -45.80 62.50
C THR A 308 16.67 -46.65 61.43
N GLY A 309 16.63 -46.26 60.16
CA GLY A 309 17.18 -47.04 59.06
C GLY A 309 18.67 -46.78 58.81
N ILE A 310 19.47 -47.84 58.72
CA ILE A 310 20.85 -47.80 58.19
C ILE A 310 20.91 -48.40 56.79
N GLU A 311 21.72 -47.80 55.92
CA GLU A 311 22.01 -48.30 54.59
C GLU A 311 23.46 -48.83 54.55
N ILE A 312 23.61 -50.08 54.09
CA ILE A 312 24.89 -50.77 53.96
C ILE A 312 25.16 -51.03 52.48
N ARG A 313 26.19 -50.39 51.94
CA ARG A 313 26.57 -50.44 50.52
C ARG A 313 27.79 -51.33 50.29
N ASN A 314 27.94 -51.78 49.03
CA ASN A 314 29.06 -52.60 48.54
C ASN A 314 29.19 -54.01 49.14
N ILE A 315 28.08 -54.58 49.59
CA ILE A 315 28.01 -55.99 49.99
C ILE A 315 27.41 -56.80 48.83
N PRO A 316 28.17 -57.72 48.21
CA PRO A 316 27.68 -58.55 47.11
C PRO A 316 26.43 -59.35 47.50
N LYS A 317 25.52 -59.56 46.56
CA LYS A 317 24.34 -60.41 46.75
C LYS A 317 24.74 -61.89 46.71
N ALA A 318 24.33 -62.66 47.73
CA ALA A 318 24.48 -64.12 47.71
C ALA A 318 23.35 -64.78 46.92
N THR A 319 23.63 -65.92 46.28
CA THR A 319 22.61 -66.72 45.56
C THR A 319 21.65 -67.35 46.56
N GLY A 320 20.35 -67.01 46.47
CA GLY A 320 19.32 -67.51 47.39
C GLY A 320 19.26 -66.83 48.76
N GLU A 321 19.87 -65.64 48.90
CA GLU A 321 19.92 -64.87 50.16
C GLU A 321 18.53 -64.61 50.77
N THR A 322 18.34 -65.04 52.03
CA THR A 322 17.09 -64.83 52.78
C THR A 322 17.18 -63.64 53.74
N LYS A 323 16.04 -63.18 54.27
CA LYS A 323 16.03 -62.13 55.32
C LYS A 323 16.84 -62.52 56.56
N GLN A 324 16.87 -63.80 56.92
CA GLN A 324 17.65 -64.29 58.05
C GLN A 324 19.16 -64.17 57.81
N ASP A 325 19.62 -64.37 56.57
CA ASP A 325 21.03 -64.22 56.21
C ASP A 325 21.48 -62.76 56.22
N LEU A 326 20.59 -61.84 55.80
CA LEU A 326 20.79 -60.40 55.94
C LEU A 326 20.88 -59.98 57.42
N CYS A 327 20.01 -60.50 58.29
CA CYS A 327 20.10 -60.24 59.74
C CYS A 327 21.43 -60.74 60.32
N LYS A 328 21.86 -61.96 59.98
CA LYS A 328 23.18 -62.49 60.40
C LYS A 328 24.33 -61.60 59.93
N LEU A 329 24.21 -60.97 58.77
CA LEU A 329 25.21 -60.03 58.26
C LEU A 329 25.30 -58.77 59.14
N VAL A 330 24.16 -58.22 59.56
CA VAL A 330 24.12 -57.09 60.50
C VAL A 330 24.65 -57.49 61.87
N GLN A 331 24.43 -58.72 62.32
CA GLN A 331 25.05 -59.23 63.56
C GLN A 331 26.58 -59.35 63.44
N LYS A 332 27.08 -59.82 62.28
CA LYS A 332 28.53 -59.83 61.99
C LYS A 332 29.11 -58.40 61.96
N LEU A 333 28.36 -57.44 61.42
CA LEU A 333 28.71 -56.01 61.50
C LEU A 333 28.86 -55.59 62.96
N GLY A 334 27.86 -55.88 63.79
CA GLY A 334 27.86 -55.60 65.23
C GLY A 334 29.09 -56.19 65.92
N ASN A 335 29.34 -57.49 65.74
CA ASN A 335 30.49 -58.18 66.34
C ASN A 335 31.83 -57.56 65.92
N THR A 336 31.98 -57.14 64.66
CA THR A 336 33.19 -56.48 64.15
C THR A 336 33.40 -55.11 64.81
N LEU A 337 32.30 -54.40 65.10
CA LEU A 337 32.29 -53.09 65.75
C LEU A 337 32.22 -53.19 67.28
N LYS A 338 32.20 -54.40 67.86
CA LYS A 338 32.00 -54.67 69.30
C LYS A 338 30.66 -54.14 69.84
N ILE A 339 29.62 -54.16 69.01
CA ILE A 339 28.23 -53.85 69.37
C ILE A 339 27.44 -55.15 69.38
N ASP A 340 26.83 -55.50 70.52
CA ASP A 340 25.90 -56.64 70.60
C ASP A 340 24.58 -56.27 69.90
N ILE A 341 24.38 -56.79 68.69
CA ILE A 341 23.15 -56.59 67.91
C ILE A 341 22.36 -57.90 67.91
N LYS A 342 21.17 -57.89 68.53
CA LYS A 342 20.28 -59.04 68.59
C LYS A 342 19.31 -59.04 67.41
N TYR A 343 18.73 -60.20 67.12
CA TYR A 343 17.73 -60.32 66.06
C TYR A 343 16.48 -59.46 66.35
N SER A 344 16.13 -59.25 67.63
CA SER A 344 15.05 -58.36 68.08
C SER A 344 15.31 -56.88 67.84
N ASP A 345 16.55 -56.50 67.54
CA ASP A 345 16.95 -55.11 67.34
C ASP A 345 16.79 -54.67 65.88
N VAL A 346 16.47 -55.60 64.97
CA VAL A 346 16.19 -55.35 63.55
C VAL A 346 14.69 -55.56 63.31
N LYS A 347 13.98 -54.48 62.98
CA LYS A 347 12.54 -54.49 62.66
C LYS A 347 12.26 -55.05 61.27
N ASP A 348 13.00 -54.59 60.28
CA ASP A 348 12.94 -55.13 58.92
C ASP A 348 14.30 -54.99 58.23
N ILE A 349 14.54 -55.84 57.24
CA ILE A 349 15.76 -55.80 56.44
C ILE A 349 15.49 -56.27 55.01
N TYR A 350 15.97 -55.51 54.04
CA TYR A 350 15.77 -55.80 52.63
C TYR A 350 16.86 -55.16 51.77
N ARG A 351 16.99 -55.62 50.52
CA ARG A 351 17.84 -54.97 49.53
C ARG A 351 17.02 -54.03 48.66
N ILE A 352 17.57 -52.87 48.37
CA ILE A 352 17.02 -51.95 47.37
C ILE A 352 17.60 -52.33 46.00
N ASN A 353 16.75 -52.46 44.99
CA ASN A 353 17.20 -52.73 43.63
C ASN A 353 17.68 -51.42 42.98
N THR A 354 18.96 -51.31 42.65
CA THR A 354 19.57 -50.12 42.03
C THR A 354 19.98 -50.40 40.59
N LYS A 355 19.84 -49.39 39.71
CA LYS A 355 20.21 -49.51 38.27
C LYS A 355 21.69 -49.84 38.07
N ASP A 356 22.55 -49.46 39.01
CA ASP A 356 24.00 -49.69 38.99
C ASP A 356 24.41 -51.11 39.47
N GLY A 357 23.45 -51.97 39.82
CA GLY A 357 23.69 -53.36 40.22
C GLY A 357 24.34 -53.56 41.60
N THR A 358 24.53 -52.50 42.39
CA THR A 358 25.18 -52.53 43.71
C THR A 358 24.28 -53.02 44.85
N ASN A 359 22.95 -52.96 44.65
CA ASN A 359 21.89 -53.49 45.53
C ASN A 359 22.16 -53.34 47.04
N PRO A 360 22.14 -52.10 47.57
CA PRO A 360 22.44 -51.83 48.97
C PRO A 360 21.40 -52.48 49.90
N ILE A 361 21.84 -52.81 51.10
CA ILE A 361 20.99 -53.39 52.15
C ILE A 361 20.49 -52.26 53.03
N VAL A 362 19.18 -52.18 53.25
CA VAL A 362 18.59 -51.28 54.25
C VAL A 362 18.11 -52.13 55.41
N ALA A 363 18.56 -51.77 56.61
CA ALA A 363 18.15 -52.39 57.86
C ALA A 363 17.47 -51.34 58.75
N GLU A 364 16.22 -51.60 59.11
CA GLU A 364 15.46 -50.77 60.05
C GLU A 364 15.68 -51.28 61.46
N LEU A 365 16.22 -50.42 62.32
CA LEU A 365 16.53 -50.79 63.70
C LEU A 365 15.37 -50.48 64.65
N THR A 366 15.33 -51.15 65.79
CA THR A 366 14.29 -50.97 66.79
C THR A 366 14.35 -49.58 67.42
N THR A 367 15.55 -49.01 67.62
CA THR A 367 15.76 -47.71 68.25
C THR A 367 16.73 -46.81 67.47
N VAL A 368 16.51 -45.50 67.55
CA VAL A 368 17.41 -44.48 66.96
C VAL A 368 18.78 -44.48 67.65
N LEU A 369 18.82 -44.73 68.96
CA LEU A 369 20.08 -44.80 69.72
C LEU A 369 21.02 -45.89 69.20
N LEU A 370 20.48 -47.07 68.85
CA LEU A 370 21.28 -48.14 68.26
C LEU A 370 21.83 -47.75 66.89
N LYS A 371 21.02 -47.09 66.05
CA LYS A 371 21.43 -46.55 64.75
C LYS A 371 22.60 -45.56 64.90
N GLU A 372 22.45 -44.57 65.76
CA GLU A 372 23.49 -43.55 66.03
C GLU A 372 24.77 -44.19 66.57
N ASN A 373 24.63 -45.17 67.47
CA ASN A 373 25.77 -45.90 68.02
C ASN A 373 26.52 -46.68 66.93
N ILE A 374 25.81 -47.41 66.06
CA ILE A 374 26.43 -48.13 64.92
C ILE A 374 27.15 -47.17 63.99
N ILE A 375 26.54 -46.05 63.60
CA ILE A 375 27.16 -45.06 62.70
C ILE A 375 28.40 -44.44 63.34
N LYS A 376 28.33 -44.08 64.63
CA LYS A 376 29.45 -43.53 65.39
C LYS A 376 30.61 -44.52 65.45
N GLU A 377 30.35 -45.77 65.78
CA GLU A 377 31.38 -46.80 65.88
C GLU A 377 31.95 -47.19 64.51
N VAL A 378 31.17 -47.18 63.43
CA VAL A 378 31.72 -47.33 62.06
C VAL A 378 32.69 -46.19 61.74
N LYS A 379 32.35 -44.95 62.09
CA LYS A 379 33.25 -43.79 61.90
C LYS A 379 34.52 -43.93 62.74
N SER A 380 34.40 -44.32 64.00
CA SER A 380 35.53 -44.57 64.91
C SER A 380 36.42 -45.72 64.41
N PHE A 381 35.84 -46.83 63.96
CA PHE A 381 36.54 -48.01 63.45
C PHE A 381 37.37 -47.69 62.20
N ASN A 382 36.87 -46.80 61.34
CA ASN A 382 37.55 -46.39 60.11
C ASN A 382 38.54 -45.22 60.30
N LYS A 383 38.56 -44.59 61.49
CA LYS A 383 39.43 -43.46 61.82
C LYS A 383 40.88 -43.95 61.97
N ASN A 384 41.82 -43.24 61.35
CA ASN A 384 43.27 -43.52 61.40
C ASN A 384 43.72 -44.90 60.87
N LYS A 385 42.88 -45.62 60.11
CA LYS A 385 43.23 -46.89 59.46
C LYS A 385 43.58 -46.72 57.97
N ASN A 386 44.54 -47.50 57.49
CA ASN A 386 44.89 -47.58 56.06
C ASN A 386 43.74 -48.20 55.24
N LYS A 387 43.68 -47.95 53.91
CA LYS A 387 42.56 -48.39 53.04
C LYS A 387 42.22 -49.89 53.15
N GLY A 388 43.20 -50.74 53.49
CA GLY A 388 43.01 -52.18 53.66
C GLY A 388 42.40 -52.64 54.99
N GLU A 389 42.48 -51.81 56.03
CA GLU A 389 42.05 -52.14 57.40
C GLU A 389 40.71 -51.51 57.78
N LYS A 390 40.17 -50.69 56.87
CA LYS A 390 38.81 -50.14 56.96
C LYS A 390 37.78 -51.23 56.71
N LEU A 391 36.55 -50.99 57.17
CA LEU A 391 35.44 -51.93 57.01
C LEU A 391 35.31 -52.39 55.55
N ASN A 392 35.50 -53.68 55.33
CA ASN A 392 35.52 -54.30 54.03
C ASN A 392 34.80 -55.65 54.04
N THR A 393 34.59 -56.22 52.85
CA THR A 393 33.85 -57.48 52.64
C THR A 393 34.42 -58.69 53.37
N THR A 394 35.72 -58.72 53.69
CA THR A 394 36.35 -59.86 54.38
C THR A 394 35.85 -60.03 55.83
N HIS A 395 35.36 -58.96 56.46
CA HIS A 395 34.76 -59.03 57.81
C HIS A 395 33.40 -59.73 57.84
N PHE A 396 32.74 -59.86 56.67
CA PHE A 396 31.42 -60.50 56.57
C PHE A 396 31.54 -61.91 55.99
N ASN A 397 32.45 -62.09 55.03
CA ASN A 397 32.76 -63.38 54.40
C ASN A 397 34.22 -63.42 53.93
N SER A 398 35.01 -64.33 54.50
CA SER A 398 36.45 -64.48 54.25
C SER A 398 36.82 -64.93 52.83
N HIS A 399 35.85 -65.42 52.04
CA HIS A 399 36.08 -65.96 50.70
C HIS A 399 35.79 -64.96 49.57
N GLN A 400 35.51 -63.69 49.88
CA GLN A 400 35.19 -62.66 48.89
C GLN A 400 36.36 -61.67 48.66
N PRO A 401 36.50 -61.13 47.44
CA PRO A 401 37.51 -60.11 47.16
C PRO A 401 37.29 -58.87 48.03
N MET A 402 38.38 -58.29 48.54
CA MET A 402 38.34 -57.16 49.46
C MET A 402 37.75 -55.92 48.78
N LYS A 403 36.53 -55.54 49.16
CA LYS A 403 35.85 -54.31 48.72
C LYS A 403 35.45 -53.48 49.94
N PRO A 404 35.58 -52.14 49.90
CA PRO A 404 35.19 -51.28 51.01
C PRO A 404 33.67 -51.31 51.19
N VAL A 405 33.23 -51.52 52.42
CA VAL A 405 31.82 -51.51 52.83
C VAL A 405 31.51 -50.18 53.50
N PHE A 406 30.45 -49.53 53.05
CA PHE A 406 30.03 -48.23 53.58
C PHE A 406 28.71 -48.38 54.33
N VAL A 407 28.64 -47.82 55.53
CA VAL A 407 27.42 -47.75 56.32
C VAL A 407 27.06 -46.28 56.49
N SER A 408 25.86 -45.91 56.08
CA SER A 408 25.34 -44.55 56.18
C SER A 408 23.91 -44.54 56.69
N GLU A 409 23.42 -43.35 57.03
CA GLU A 409 21.99 -43.15 57.26
C GLU A 409 21.22 -43.39 55.96
N THR A 410 20.01 -43.93 56.08
CA THR A 410 19.14 -44.13 54.92
C THR A 410 18.56 -42.78 54.50
N LEU A 411 19.04 -42.24 53.38
CA LEU A 411 18.63 -40.93 52.88
C LEU A 411 17.32 -41.01 52.06
N THR A 412 16.61 -39.89 51.97
CA THR A 412 15.47 -39.70 51.06
C THR A 412 15.94 -39.54 49.60
N ILE A 413 15.04 -39.82 48.66
CA ILE A 413 15.33 -39.82 47.20
C ILE A 413 15.74 -38.42 46.71
N LEU A 414 15.23 -37.34 47.32
CA LEU A 414 15.58 -35.96 46.98
C LEU A 414 17.05 -35.64 47.27
N ILE A 415 17.63 -36.11 48.37
CA ILE A 415 19.05 -35.87 48.70
C ILE A 415 19.98 -36.61 47.73
N VAL A 416 19.59 -37.81 47.28
CA VAL A 416 20.34 -38.54 46.24
C VAL A 416 20.28 -37.76 44.92
N SER A 417 19.14 -37.17 44.57
CA SER A 417 18.96 -36.37 43.36
C SER A 417 19.80 -35.09 43.39
N VAL A 418 19.83 -34.36 44.52
CA VAL A 418 20.62 -33.14 44.72
C VAL A 418 22.13 -33.46 44.75
N GLN A 419 22.57 -34.53 45.42
CA GLN A 419 23.99 -34.94 45.39
C GLN A 419 24.44 -35.42 44.01
N THR A 420 23.55 -36.01 43.22
CA THR A 420 23.84 -36.42 41.84
C THR A 420 23.90 -35.19 40.92
N PHE A 421 23.01 -34.21 41.08
CA PHE A 421 23.05 -32.94 40.35
C PHE A 421 24.31 -32.11 40.67
N VAL A 422 24.73 -32.06 41.95
CA VAL A 422 25.95 -31.35 42.36
C VAL A 422 27.21 -32.04 41.84
N ARG A 423 27.22 -33.38 41.69
CA ARG A 423 28.33 -34.10 41.03
C ARG A 423 28.41 -33.81 39.54
N VAL A 424 27.27 -33.85 38.82
CA VAL A 424 27.24 -33.56 37.38
C VAL A 424 27.62 -32.10 37.08
N ALA A 425 27.31 -31.15 37.98
CA ALA A 425 27.73 -29.76 37.82
C ALA A 425 29.24 -29.53 38.10
N ASN A 426 29.88 -30.37 38.92
CA ASN A 426 31.31 -30.27 39.22
C ASN A 426 32.21 -31.05 38.24
N ASP A 427 31.66 -32.00 37.48
CA ASP A 427 32.38 -32.71 36.41
C ASP A 427 32.32 -31.96 35.05
N VAL A 428 31.68 -30.79 34.99
CA VAL A 428 31.53 -29.92 33.79
C VAL A 428 32.35 -28.62 33.92
N ASN A 429 33.26 -28.51 34.89
CA ASN A 429 34.24 -27.42 34.98
C ASN A 429 35.68 -27.93 34.97
#